data_AF-A0A9D2DIG4-F1
#
_entry.id   AF-A0A9D2DIG4-F1
#
_cell.length_a   1.000
_cell.length_b   1.000
_cell.length_c   1.000
_cell.angle_alpha   90.00
_cell.angle_beta   90.00
_cell.angle_gamma   90.00
#
_symmetry.space_group_name_H-M   'P 1'
#
loop_
_entity.id
_entity.type
_entity.pdbx_description
1 polymer ?
#
loop_
_entity_poly.entity_id
_entity_poly.type
_entity_poly.pdbx_seq_one_letter_code
_entity_poly.pdbx_strand_id
1 'polypeptide(L)'
;MSADDASLKSSMVSWLSSARYSTYESAAMGDAEVALALYQWNVGLAQALLRDVSFFEVALRNAYDRVLSAEFEADEHWLIDSTSPIRRPIMRRNRRGNVADVNDFYRRTVDHLRRRMGTGCTTNDLIANLTLGFWTHMTDRAHERDLWIPIISKAWPAGTSRVVLNGEITAINSARNRAAHQEHLFNMTTGLSVLKAGEDAVRLFSTLQPEVSERVYGPDPVSSVEHYVQTNEAPCVVVL
;
A
#
# COMPACT_ATOMS: atom_id res chain seq x y z
N MET A 1 29.18 -3.74 -27.00
CA MET A 1 28.75 -4.91 -26.22
C MET A 1 29.92 -5.88 -26.18
N SER A 2 30.54 -6.07 -25.02
CA SER A 2 31.60 -7.08 -24.84
C SER A 2 30.98 -8.48 -24.77
N ALA A 3 31.80 -9.54 -24.88
CA ALA A 3 31.32 -10.91 -24.73
C ALA A 3 30.74 -11.18 -23.32
N ASP A 4 31.33 -10.55 -22.29
CA ASP A 4 30.90 -10.67 -20.90
C ASP A 4 29.53 -10.00 -20.67
N ASP A 5 29.32 -8.83 -21.26
CA ASP A 5 28.06 -8.07 -21.23
C ASP A 5 26.90 -8.84 -21.92
N ALA A 6 27.19 -9.50 -23.04
CA ALA A 6 26.22 -10.37 -23.72
C ALA A 6 25.85 -11.62 -22.88
N SER A 7 26.84 -12.20 -22.19
CA SER A 7 26.64 -13.33 -21.28
C SER A 7 25.78 -12.94 -20.09
N LEU A 8 26.11 -11.82 -19.44
CA LEU A 8 25.36 -11.28 -18.29
C LEU A 8 23.91 -10.97 -18.66
N LYS A 9 23.69 -10.29 -19.80
CA LYS A 9 22.34 -10.03 -20.32
C LYS A 9 21.51 -11.30 -20.47
N SER A 10 22.10 -12.38 -21.02
CA SER A 10 21.42 -13.67 -21.16
C SER A 10 21.01 -14.24 -19.79
N SER A 11 21.91 -14.21 -18.81
CA SER A 11 21.61 -14.64 -17.43
C SER A 11 20.50 -13.81 -16.78
N MET A 12 20.53 -12.48 -16.95
CA MET A 12 19.50 -11.58 -16.41
C MET A 12 18.12 -11.83 -17.04
N VAL A 13 18.07 -12.01 -18.35
CA VAL A 13 16.81 -12.34 -19.06
C VAL A 13 16.26 -13.69 -18.59
N SER A 14 17.12 -14.67 -18.31
CA SER A 14 16.70 -15.96 -17.76
C SER A 14 16.13 -15.84 -16.35
N TRP A 15 16.65 -14.94 -15.52
CA TRP A 15 16.18 -14.75 -14.14
C TRP A 15 14.93 -13.86 -14.06
N LEU A 16 14.95 -12.70 -14.71
CA LEU A 16 13.91 -11.67 -14.58
C LEU A 16 12.79 -11.80 -15.60
N SER A 17 12.96 -12.64 -16.64
CA SER A 17 12.24 -12.56 -17.92
C SER A 17 12.64 -11.35 -18.77
N SER A 18 12.51 -11.50 -20.09
CA SER A 18 12.76 -10.43 -21.06
C SER A 18 11.93 -9.17 -20.77
N ALA A 19 10.65 -9.35 -20.42
CA ALA A 19 9.72 -8.23 -20.20
C ALA A 19 10.09 -7.37 -18.98
N ARG A 20 10.60 -7.96 -17.88
CA ARG A 20 11.06 -7.16 -16.74
C ARG A 20 12.43 -6.57 -16.98
N TYR A 21 13.35 -7.36 -17.53
CA TYR A 21 14.71 -6.91 -17.81
C TYR A 21 14.75 -5.70 -18.75
N SER A 22 13.88 -5.66 -19.77
CA SER A 22 13.84 -4.56 -20.76
C SER A 22 13.65 -3.18 -20.14
N THR A 23 12.98 -3.08 -18.98
CA THR A 23 12.81 -1.82 -18.26
C THR A 23 14.15 -1.31 -17.72
N TYR A 24 14.94 -2.20 -17.11
CA TYR A 24 16.26 -1.88 -16.57
C TYR A 24 17.27 -1.66 -17.69
N GLU A 25 17.24 -2.49 -18.73
CA GLU A 25 18.10 -2.35 -19.91
C GLU A 25 17.89 -0.99 -20.61
N SER A 26 16.64 -0.57 -20.76
CA SER A 26 16.32 0.72 -21.39
C SER A 26 16.85 1.90 -20.56
N ALA A 27 16.70 1.85 -19.23
CA ALA A 27 17.23 2.88 -18.33
C ALA A 27 18.76 2.90 -18.27
N ALA A 28 19.39 1.73 -18.44
CA ALA A 28 20.84 1.55 -18.47
C ALA A 28 21.47 1.83 -19.85
N MET A 29 20.69 2.26 -20.85
CA MET A 29 21.14 2.45 -22.23
C MET A 29 21.83 1.22 -22.83
N GLY A 30 21.38 0.03 -22.44
CA GLY A 30 21.89 -1.26 -22.95
C GLY A 30 23.11 -1.83 -22.22
N ASP A 31 23.63 -1.17 -21.18
CA ASP A 31 24.72 -1.70 -20.35
C ASP A 31 24.18 -2.71 -19.31
N ALA A 32 24.63 -3.98 -19.38
CA ALA A 32 24.06 -5.02 -18.52
C ALA A 32 24.50 -4.90 -17.06
N GLU A 33 25.69 -4.38 -16.76
CA GLU A 33 26.17 -4.18 -15.39
C GLU A 33 25.40 -3.05 -14.71
N VAL A 34 25.18 -1.93 -15.43
CA VAL A 34 24.33 -0.83 -14.94
C VAL A 34 22.89 -1.31 -14.75
N ALA A 35 22.34 -2.12 -15.67
CA ALA A 35 21.00 -2.68 -15.52
C ALA A 35 20.88 -3.60 -14.28
N LEU A 36 21.90 -4.41 -14.00
CA LEU A 36 21.94 -5.27 -12.82
C LEU A 36 22.06 -4.45 -11.54
N ALA A 37 22.93 -3.44 -11.52
CA ALA A 37 23.06 -2.53 -10.39
C ALA A 37 21.74 -1.79 -10.14
N LEU A 38 21.05 -1.35 -11.19
CA LEU A 38 19.77 -0.65 -11.08
C LEU A 38 18.67 -1.56 -10.53
N TYR A 39 18.65 -2.83 -10.93
CA TYR A 39 17.74 -3.81 -10.37
C TYR A 39 17.97 -4.00 -8.85
N GLN A 40 19.23 -4.16 -8.44
CA GLN A 40 19.58 -4.30 -7.01
C GLN A 40 19.20 -3.05 -6.21
N TRP A 41 19.47 -1.87 -6.77
CA TRP A 41 19.08 -0.60 -6.18
C TRP A 41 17.55 -0.47 -6.03
N ASN A 42 16.78 -0.87 -7.06
CA ASN A 42 15.32 -0.89 -7.00
C ASN A 42 14.79 -1.86 -5.93
N VAL A 43 15.44 -3.00 -5.72
CA VAL A 43 15.09 -3.93 -4.62
C VAL A 43 15.32 -3.28 -3.27
N GLY A 44 16.42 -2.57 -3.06
CA GLY A 44 16.66 -1.83 -1.82
C GLY A 44 15.64 -0.71 -1.59
N LEU A 45 15.28 0.02 -2.64
CA LEU A 45 14.21 1.02 -2.61
C LEU A 45 12.86 0.41 -2.23
N ALA A 46 12.53 -0.77 -2.78
CA ALA A 46 11.32 -1.51 -2.44
C ALA A 46 11.32 -1.96 -0.96
N GLN A 47 12.44 -2.43 -0.44
CA GLN A 47 12.59 -2.80 0.98
C GLN A 47 12.38 -1.59 1.90
N ALA A 48 12.97 -0.44 1.55
CA ALA A 48 12.80 0.80 2.31
C ALA A 48 11.32 1.25 2.35
N LEU A 49 10.64 1.24 1.19
CA LEU A 49 9.21 1.55 1.14
C LEU A 49 8.37 0.58 1.97
N LEU A 50 8.62 -0.73 1.83
CA LEU A 50 7.86 -1.75 2.55
C LEU A 50 8.01 -1.62 4.07
N ARG A 51 9.16 -1.16 4.57
CA ARG A 51 9.35 -0.83 5.99
C ARG A 51 8.36 0.24 6.43
N ASP A 52 8.35 1.40 5.78
CA ASP A 52 7.50 2.53 6.18
C ASP A 52 6.01 2.16 6.08
N VAL A 53 5.62 1.52 4.97
CA VAL A 53 4.22 1.12 4.76
C VAL A 53 3.79 0.04 5.75
N SER A 54 4.68 -0.84 6.21
CA SER A 54 4.33 -1.86 7.22
C SER A 54 3.92 -1.24 8.55
N PHE A 55 4.61 -0.20 9.01
CA PHE A 55 4.27 0.51 10.25
C PHE A 55 2.96 1.26 10.11
N PHE A 56 2.81 1.98 8.99
CA PHE A 56 1.58 2.67 8.67
C PHE A 56 0.37 1.72 8.58
N GLU A 57 0.48 0.60 7.87
CA GLU A 57 -0.62 -0.37 7.67
C GLU A 57 -1.09 -0.96 9.00
N VAL A 58 -0.17 -1.28 9.91
CA VAL A 58 -0.50 -1.78 11.26
C VAL A 58 -1.16 -0.69 12.11
N ALA A 59 -0.68 0.54 12.05
CA ALA A 59 -1.31 1.65 12.77
C ALA A 59 -2.71 1.95 12.25
N LEU A 60 -2.88 1.96 10.92
CA LEU A 60 -4.14 2.22 10.24
C LEU A 60 -5.20 1.19 10.62
N ARG A 61 -4.89 -0.10 10.47
CA ARG A 61 -5.86 -1.17 10.77
C ARG A 61 -6.30 -1.14 12.22
N ASN A 62 -5.36 -0.90 13.15
CA ASN A 62 -5.67 -0.87 14.58
C ASN A 62 -6.46 0.41 14.95
N ALA A 63 -6.17 1.55 14.31
CA ALA A 63 -6.94 2.76 14.51
C ALA A 63 -8.38 2.62 14.01
N TYR A 64 -8.56 2.02 12.83
CA TYR A 64 -9.88 1.79 12.24
C TYR A 64 -10.67 0.78 13.03
N ASP A 65 -10.04 -0.33 13.45
CA ASP A 65 -10.69 -1.33 14.29
C ASP A 65 -11.16 -0.75 15.63
N ARG A 66 -10.35 0.10 16.28
CA ARG A 66 -10.77 0.77 17.53
C ARG A 66 -12.02 1.62 17.34
N VAL A 67 -12.05 2.51 16.35
CA VAL A 67 -13.20 3.40 16.15
C VAL A 67 -14.42 2.62 15.67
N LEU A 68 -14.24 1.59 14.85
CA LEU A 68 -15.35 0.72 14.43
C LEU A 68 -15.92 -0.05 15.60
N SER A 69 -15.08 -0.67 16.43
CA SER A 69 -15.53 -1.42 17.60
C SER A 69 -16.19 -0.54 18.67
N ALA A 70 -15.82 0.74 18.75
CA ALA A 70 -16.41 1.68 19.69
C ALA A 70 -17.77 2.23 19.21
N GLU A 71 -17.98 2.37 17.90
CA GLU A 71 -19.14 3.07 17.33
C GLU A 71 -20.17 2.14 16.68
N PHE A 72 -19.76 0.93 16.31
CA PHE A 72 -20.65 -0.06 15.72
C PHE A 72 -21.35 -0.88 16.81
N GLU A 73 -22.58 -0.49 17.12
CA GLU A 73 -23.42 -1.17 18.11
C GLU A 73 -24.14 -2.37 17.45
N ALA A 74 -23.59 -3.57 17.61
CA ALA A 74 -24.24 -4.82 17.23
C ALA A 74 -23.77 -5.98 18.12
N ASP A 75 -24.50 -7.09 18.08
CA ASP A 75 -24.14 -8.31 18.82
C ASP A 75 -22.89 -8.99 18.24
N GLU A 76 -22.68 -8.86 16.92
CA GLU A 76 -21.51 -9.38 16.23
C GLU A 76 -20.49 -8.27 15.91
N HIS A 77 -19.22 -8.67 15.81
CA HIS A 77 -18.13 -7.79 15.40
C HIS A 77 -18.39 -7.16 14.04
N TRP A 78 -18.06 -5.87 13.85
CA TRP A 78 -18.31 -5.08 12.63
C TRP A 78 -17.80 -5.72 11.33
N LEU A 79 -16.77 -6.57 11.42
CA LEU A 79 -16.18 -7.27 10.27
C LEU A 79 -17.02 -8.48 9.83
N ILE A 80 -17.91 -8.98 10.68
CA ILE A 80 -18.70 -10.18 10.45
C ILE A 80 -20.17 -9.81 10.24
N ASP A 81 -20.68 -8.89 11.04
CA ASP A 81 -22.08 -8.48 11.04
C ASP A 81 -22.54 -8.01 9.65
N SER A 82 -23.66 -8.56 9.18
CA SER A 82 -24.17 -8.30 7.83
C SER A 82 -24.69 -6.86 7.61
N THR A 83 -25.05 -6.16 8.69
CA THR A 83 -25.57 -4.79 8.67
C THR A 83 -24.45 -3.74 8.64
N SER A 84 -23.22 -4.13 8.98
CA SER A 84 -22.05 -3.26 8.97
C SER A 84 -21.87 -2.55 7.62
N PRO A 85 -21.54 -1.24 7.59
CA PRO A 85 -21.35 -0.47 6.36
C PRO A 85 -20.31 -1.05 5.39
N ILE A 86 -19.34 -1.84 5.88
CA ILE A 86 -18.33 -2.50 5.06
C ILE A 86 -18.77 -3.87 4.53
N ARG A 87 -19.84 -4.44 5.10
CA ARG A 87 -20.40 -5.75 4.76
C ARG A 87 -21.64 -5.63 3.88
N ARG A 88 -22.53 -4.70 4.21
CA ARG A 88 -23.78 -4.48 3.48
C ARG A 88 -23.50 -4.14 2.01
N PRO A 89 -24.33 -4.63 1.07
CA PRO A 89 -24.16 -4.28 -0.33
C PRO A 89 -24.31 -2.78 -0.59
N ILE A 90 -23.38 -2.18 -1.34
CA ILE A 90 -23.45 -0.78 -1.77
C ILE A 90 -23.42 -0.74 -3.30
N MET A 91 -24.60 -0.63 -3.89
CA MET A 91 -24.74 -0.58 -5.35
C MET A 91 -24.27 0.79 -5.88
N ARG A 92 -23.32 0.77 -6.82
CA ARG A 92 -22.85 1.97 -7.53
C ARG A 92 -22.80 1.70 -9.02
N ARG A 93 -23.15 2.73 -9.79
CA ARG A 93 -23.05 2.74 -11.24
C ARG A 93 -21.68 3.27 -11.64
N ASN A 94 -20.92 2.51 -12.43
CA ASN A 94 -19.66 2.97 -12.99
C ASN A 94 -19.87 3.86 -14.22
N ARG A 95 -18.79 4.45 -14.75
CA ARG A 95 -18.84 5.34 -15.94
C ARG A 95 -19.38 4.65 -17.21
N ARG A 96 -19.32 3.32 -17.28
CA ARG A 96 -19.83 2.51 -18.40
C ARG A 96 -21.30 2.11 -18.23
N GLY A 97 -21.96 2.56 -17.16
CA GLY A 97 -23.37 2.25 -16.88
C GLY A 97 -23.61 0.96 -16.11
N ASN A 98 -22.58 0.17 -15.82
CA ASN A 98 -22.73 -1.08 -15.08
C ASN A 98 -22.95 -0.79 -13.60
N VAL A 99 -23.91 -1.47 -12.99
CA VAL A 99 -24.16 -1.43 -11.55
C VAL A 99 -23.41 -2.59 -10.90
N ALA A 100 -22.62 -2.28 -9.88
CA ALA A 100 -21.90 -3.26 -9.09
C ALA A 100 -21.98 -2.93 -7.61
N ASP A 101 -21.96 -3.97 -6.77
CA ASP A 101 -21.75 -3.84 -5.34
C ASP A 101 -20.27 -3.59 -5.05
N VAL A 102 -19.94 -2.40 -4.56
CA VAL A 102 -18.55 -2.04 -4.28
C VAL A 102 -17.96 -2.80 -3.08
N ASN A 103 -18.79 -3.34 -2.20
CA ASN A 103 -18.35 -4.13 -1.05
C ASN A 103 -18.19 -5.61 -1.38
N ASP A 104 -18.63 -6.09 -2.55
CA ASP A 104 -18.72 -7.52 -2.83
C ASP A 104 -17.37 -8.24 -2.86
N PHE A 105 -16.33 -7.60 -3.39
CA PHE A 105 -14.97 -8.15 -3.35
C PHE A 105 -14.49 -8.32 -1.90
N TYR A 106 -14.58 -7.26 -1.10
CA TYR A 106 -14.08 -7.26 0.27
C TYR A 106 -14.91 -8.12 1.21
N ARG A 107 -16.24 -8.15 1.04
CA ARG A 107 -17.13 -9.08 1.74
C ARG A 107 -16.72 -10.53 1.48
N ARG A 108 -16.51 -10.90 0.20
CA ARG A 108 -16.07 -12.25 -0.17
C ARG A 108 -14.67 -12.59 0.35
N THR A 109 -13.75 -11.62 0.39
CA THR A 109 -12.43 -11.78 1.00
C THR A 109 -12.53 -12.14 2.48
N VAL A 110 -13.34 -11.41 3.25
CA VAL A 110 -13.57 -11.70 4.67
C VAL A 110 -14.21 -13.08 4.86
N ASP A 111 -15.24 -13.41 4.07
CA ASP A 111 -15.90 -14.72 4.15
C ASP A 111 -14.96 -15.87 3.81
N HIS A 112 -14.08 -15.67 2.83
CA HIS A 112 -13.06 -16.64 2.44
C HIS A 112 -12.03 -16.85 3.54
N LEU A 113 -11.51 -15.77 4.13
CA LEU A 113 -10.56 -15.83 5.24
C LEU A 113 -11.15 -16.56 6.46
N ARG A 114 -12.40 -16.23 6.84
CA ARG A 114 -13.12 -16.90 7.93
C ARG A 114 -13.29 -18.40 7.67
N ARG A 115 -13.67 -18.77 6.44
CA ARG A 115 -13.79 -20.18 6.04
C ARG A 115 -12.45 -20.92 6.07
N ARG A 116 -11.38 -20.28 5.61
CA ARG A 116 -10.03 -20.87 5.55
C ARG A 116 -9.44 -21.10 6.94
N MET A 117 -9.69 -20.20 7.90
CA MET A 117 -9.12 -20.28 9.25
C MET A 117 -9.93 -21.17 10.21
N GLY A 118 -11.18 -21.50 9.87
CA GLY A 118 -11.99 -22.46 10.63
C GLY A 118 -12.59 -21.91 11.93
N THR A 119 -13.10 -22.81 12.77
CA THR A 119 -13.97 -22.48 13.92
C THR A 119 -13.26 -21.79 15.09
N GLY A 120 -11.93 -21.79 15.13
CA GLY A 120 -11.13 -21.10 16.14
C GLY A 120 -10.66 -19.70 15.73
N CYS A 121 -11.02 -19.24 14.53
CA CYS A 121 -10.60 -17.94 14.01
C CYS A 121 -11.17 -16.79 14.86
N THR A 122 -10.28 -15.97 15.41
CA THR A 122 -10.67 -14.72 16.08
C THR A 122 -10.85 -13.59 15.07
N THR A 123 -11.51 -12.50 15.49
CA THR A 123 -11.61 -11.28 14.67
C THR A 123 -10.24 -10.63 14.46
N ASN A 124 -9.35 -10.74 15.45
CA ASN A 124 -7.96 -10.30 15.35
C ASN A 124 -7.20 -11.05 14.24
N ASP A 125 -7.44 -12.35 14.10
CA ASP A 125 -6.83 -13.15 13.02
C ASP A 125 -7.32 -12.66 11.64
N LEU A 126 -8.60 -12.31 11.52
CA LEU A 126 -9.16 -11.75 10.29
C LEU A 126 -8.51 -10.39 9.97
N ILE A 127 -8.49 -9.47 10.95
CA ILE A 127 -7.88 -8.15 10.81
C ILE A 127 -6.42 -8.25 10.39
N ALA A 128 -5.66 -9.18 10.98
CA ALA A 128 -4.25 -9.37 10.69
C ALA A 128 -3.98 -9.89 9.26
N ASN A 129 -4.94 -10.59 8.64
CA ASN A 129 -4.82 -11.17 7.31
C ASN A 129 -5.43 -10.30 6.18
N LEU A 130 -6.02 -9.14 6.52
CA LEU A 130 -6.53 -8.19 5.54
C LEU A 130 -5.40 -7.26 5.06
N THR A 131 -5.34 -7.05 3.75
CA THR A 131 -4.31 -6.21 3.11
C THR A 131 -4.66 -4.72 3.19
N LEU A 132 -3.65 -3.86 3.01
CA LEU A 132 -3.84 -2.40 2.91
C LEU A 132 -4.96 -1.96 1.96
N GLY A 133 -5.22 -2.71 0.89
CA GLY A 133 -6.33 -2.43 -0.03
C GLY A 133 -7.71 -2.44 0.65
N PHE A 134 -7.93 -3.35 1.61
CA PHE A 134 -9.18 -3.39 2.38
C PHE A 134 -9.35 -2.14 3.24
N TRP A 135 -8.28 -1.71 3.90
CA TRP A 135 -8.30 -0.51 4.75
C TRP A 135 -8.43 0.77 3.92
N THR A 136 -7.82 0.81 2.74
CA THR A 136 -7.96 1.91 1.77
C THR A 136 -9.42 2.06 1.34
N HIS A 137 -10.09 0.95 1.01
CA HIS A 137 -11.47 0.91 0.57
C HIS A 137 -12.45 1.55 1.56
N MET A 138 -12.17 1.53 2.87
CA MET A 138 -13.02 2.19 3.86
C MET A 138 -13.10 3.72 3.71
N THR A 139 -12.13 4.30 3.01
CA THR A 139 -12.08 5.75 2.75
C THR A 139 -12.60 6.12 1.36
N ASP A 140 -13.13 5.16 0.59
CA ASP A 140 -13.69 5.40 -0.73
C ASP A 140 -14.90 6.33 -0.66
N ARG A 141 -15.17 7.01 -1.78
CA ARG A 141 -16.34 7.91 -1.90
C ARG A 141 -17.66 7.20 -1.60
N ALA A 142 -17.76 5.91 -1.90
CA ALA A 142 -18.98 5.15 -1.68
C ALA A 142 -19.36 5.05 -0.19
N HIS A 143 -18.36 5.13 0.70
CA HIS A 143 -18.44 4.97 2.15
C HIS A 143 -18.55 6.29 2.90
N GLU A 144 -18.60 7.42 2.19
CA GLU A 144 -18.50 8.74 2.80
C GLU A 144 -19.59 8.99 3.87
N ARG A 145 -20.86 8.73 3.53
CA ARG A 145 -22.00 9.01 4.42
C ARG A 145 -22.17 7.98 5.53
N ASP A 146 -21.84 6.74 5.24
CA ASP A 146 -22.26 5.60 6.07
C ASP A 146 -21.13 5.06 6.96
N LEU A 147 -19.88 5.42 6.66
CA LEU A 147 -18.71 4.88 7.33
C LEU A 147 -17.70 5.99 7.66
N TRP A 148 -17.35 6.86 6.70
CA TRP A 148 -16.38 7.93 6.92
C TRP A 148 -16.87 8.97 7.93
N ILE A 149 -17.95 9.68 7.60
CA ILE A 149 -18.49 10.76 8.43
C ILE A 149 -18.80 10.27 9.86
N PRO A 150 -19.55 9.16 10.06
CA PRO A 150 -19.94 8.77 11.42
C PRO A 150 -18.83 8.10 12.23
N ILE A 151 -17.89 7.39 11.60
CA ILE A 151 -16.97 6.47 12.29
C ILE A 151 -15.50 6.74 11.94
N ILE A 152 -15.08 6.47 10.69
CA ILE A 152 -13.65 6.43 10.33
C ILE A 152 -12.97 7.80 10.50
N SER A 153 -13.69 8.91 10.30
CA SER A 153 -13.15 10.25 10.52
C SER A 153 -12.64 10.49 11.94
N LYS A 154 -13.18 9.77 12.94
CA LYS A 154 -12.77 9.85 14.35
C LYS A 154 -11.38 9.26 14.62
N ALA A 155 -10.84 8.46 13.69
CA ALA A 155 -9.46 7.96 13.78
C ALA A 155 -8.42 9.03 13.42
N TRP A 156 -8.87 10.17 12.88
CA TRP A 156 -8.02 11.23 12.34
C TRP A 156 -8.27 12.57 13.04
N PRO A 157 -7.34 13.53 12.94
CA PRO A 157 -7.56 14.89 13.43
C PRO A 157 -8.84 15.53 12.86
N ALA A 158 -9.48 16.38 13.67
CA ALA A 158 -10.68 17.09 13.24
C ALA A 158 -10.40 17.92 11.97
N GLY A 159 -11.29 17.80 10.97
CA GLY A 159 -11.16 18.51 9.70
C GLY A 159 -10.35 17.79 8.62
N THR A 160 -9.84 16.58 8.86
CA THR A 160 -9.19 15.78 7.82
C THR A 160 -10.11 15.56 6.61
N SER A 161 -9.61 15.91 5.42
CA SER A 161 -10.33 15.70 4.16
C SER A 161 -10.24 14.24 3.73
N ARG A 162 -11.40 13.56 3.63
CA ARG A 162 -11.49 12.18 3.13
C ARG A 162 -10.83 12.03 1.77
N VAL A 163 -11.05 12.99 0.86
CA VAL A 163 -10.59 12.91 -0.53
C VAL A 163 -9.07 12.94 -0.59
N VAL A 164 -8.44 13.83 0.19
CA VAL A 164 -6.98 13.94 0.27
C VAL A 164 -6.41 12.67 0.89
N LEU A 165 -6.92 12.26 2.05
CA LEU A 165 -6.46 11.06 2.74
C LEU A 165 -6.61 9.79 1.87
N ASN A 166 -7.77 9.60 1.23
CA ASN A 166 -7.99 8.45 0.35
C ASN A 166 -7.01 8.46 -0.83
N GLY A 167 -6.70 9.63 -1.38
CA GLY A 167 -5.67 9.79 -2.43
C GLY A 167 -4.28 9.36 -1.94
N GLU A 168 -3.88 9.81 -0.75
CA GLU A 168 -2.60 9.47 -0.12
C GLU A 168 -2.50 7.97 0.16
N ILE A 169 -3.50 7.39 0.84
CA ILE A 169 -3.53 5.94 1.15
C ILE A 169 -3.56 5.11 -0.13
N THR A 170 -4.28 5.56 -1.17
CA THR A 170 -4.31 4.88 -2.47
C THR A 170 -2.94 4.90 -3.13
N ALA A 171 -2.25 6.05 -3.14
CA ALA A 171 -0.90 6.17 -3.68
C ALA A 171 0.09 5.25 -2.93
N ILE A 172 0.02 5.24 -1.59
CA ILE A 172 0.81 4.34 -0.74
C ILE A 172 0.54 2.88 -1.11
N ASN A 173 -0.73 2.47 -1.18
CA ASN A 173 -1.11 1.10 -1.51
C ASN A 173 -0.65 0.71 -2.93
N SER A 174 -0.75 1.61 -3.91
CA SER A 174 -0.23 1.39 -5.26
C SER A 174 1.29 1.20 -5.27
N ALA A 175 2.05 2.06 -4.60
CA ALA A 175 3.50 1.95 -4.52
C ALA A 175 3.93 0.66 -3.81
N ARG A 176 3.27 0.34 -2.69
CA ARG A 176 3.49 -0.89 -1.92
C ARG A 176 3.19 -2.15 -2.73
N ASN A 177 2.11 -2.18 -3.51
CA ASN A 177 1.81 -3.34 -4.36
C ASN A 177 2.86 -3.53 -5.45
N ARG A 178 3.32 -2.45 -6.09
CA ARG A 178 4.45 -2.51 -7.04
C ARG A 178 5.70 -3.09 -6.38
N ALA A 179 6.06 -2.58 -5.20
CA ALA A 179 7.21 -3.08 -4.43
C ALA A 179 7.06 -4.57 -4.08
N ALA A 180 5.90 -5.00 -3.59
CA ALA A 180 5.63 -6.39 -3.26
C ALA A 180 5.68 -7.33 -4.47
N HIS A 181 5.31 -6.84 -5.66
CA HIS A 181 5.40 -7.56 -6.93
C HIS A 181 6.76 -7.45 -7.63
N GLN A 182 7.77 -6.85 -6.97
CA GLN A 182 9.12 -6.64 -7.50
C GLN A 182 9.11 -5.85 -8.83
N GLU A 183 8.16 -4.93 -8.97
CA GLU A 183 8.11 -4.00 -10.09
C GLU A 183 9.11 -2.85 -9.90
N HIS A 184 9.43 -2.16 -10.99
CA HIS A 184 10.25 -0.95 -10.92
C HIS A 184 9.48 0.18 -10.21
N LEU A 185 10.18 0.90 -9.34
CA LEU A 185 9.70 2.04 -8.54
C LEU A 185 10.27 3.37 -9.01
N PHE A 186 10.92 3.38 -10.17
CA PHE A 186 11.42 4.58 -10.85
C PHE A 186 10.78 4.73 -12.23
N ASN A 187 10.85 5.94 -12.80
CA ASN A 187 10.33 6.32 -14.12
C ASN A 187 8.86 5.91 -14.32
N MET A 188 8.03 6.05 -13.27
CA MET A 188 6.62 5.67 -13.32
C MET A 188 5.81 6.69 -14.13
N THR A 189 5.08 6.21 -15.15
CA THR A 189 4.25 7.06 -16.03
C THR A 189 2.93 7.48 -15.40
N THR A 190 2.55 6.88 -14.26
CA THR A 190 1.27 7.09 -13.59
C THR A 190 1.22 8.35 -12.72
N GLY A 191 2.32 9.11 -12.62
CA GLY A 191 2.45 10.25 -11.70
C GLY A 191 2.53 9.83 -10.23
N LEU A 192 2.64 8.53 -9.95
CA LEU A 192 2.93 8.00 -8.62
C LEU A 192 4.40 8.30 -8.30
N SER A 193 4.66 8.92 -7.16
CA SER A 193 6.02 9.12 -6.64
C SER A 193 6.27 8.21 -5.44
N VAL A 194 7.35 7.44 -5.50
CA VAL A 194 7.72 6.52 -4.40
C VAL A 194 8.25 7.28 -3.18
N LEU A 195 8.94 8.40 -3.41
CA LEU A 195 9.37 9.30 -2.34
C LEU A 195 8.17 9.85 -1.60
N LYS A 196 7.21 10.39 -2.35
CA LYS A 196 5.99 10.94 -1.75
C LYS A 196 5.17 9.88 -1.01
N ALA A 197 5.07 8.67 -1.56
CA ALA A 197 4.40 7.57 -0.88
C ALA A 197 5.09 7.18 0.44
N GLY A 198 6.42 7.16 0.49
CA GLY A 198 7.19 6.93 1.72
C GLY A 198 6.96 8.03 2.75
N GLU A 199 7.07 9.29 2.35
CA GLU A 199 6.78 10.46 3.19
C GLU A 199 5.36 10.44 3.77
N ASP A 200 4.37 10.17 2.92
CA ASP A 200 2.97 10.11 3.36
C ASP A 200 2.72 8.94 4.30
N ALA A 201 3.34 7.77 4.08
CA ALA A 201 3.23 6.64 5.00
C ALA A 201 3.77 7.00 6.38
N VAL A 202 4.96 7.62 6.46
CA VAL A 202 5.54 8.05 7.74
C VAL A 202 4.69 9.13 8.40
N ARG A 203 4.28 10.17 7.67
CA ARG A 203 3.45 11.26 8.19
C ARG A 203 2.09 10.76 8.72
N LEU A 204 1.41 9.89 7.97
CA LEU A 204 0.13 9.32 8.41
C LEU A 204 0.32 8.38 9.60
N PHE A 205 1.43 7.64 9.66
CA PHE A 205 1.80 6.87 10.85
C PHE A 205 2.02 7.77 12.08
N SER A 206 2.77 8.87 11.93
CA SER A 206 2.96 9.87 13.00
C SER A 206 1.65 10.49 13.45
N THR A 207 0.70 10.71 12.52
CA THR A 207 -0.62 11.23 12.84
C THR A 207 -1.43 10.26 13.71
N LEU A 208 -1.36 8.96 13.41
CA LEU A 208 -2.10 7.93 14.14
C LEU A 208 -1.44 7.52 15.46
N GLN A 209 -0.11 7.54 15.52
CA GLN A 209 0.70 7.02 16.63
C GLN A 209 1.95 7.91 16.87
N PRO A 210 1.78 9.16 17.34
CA PRO A 210 2.88 10.14 17.44
C PRO A 210 4.03 9.65 18.34
N GLU A 211 3.72 9.18 19.56
CA GLU A 211 4.74 8.72 20.51
C GLU A 211 5.55 7.52 20.01
N VAL A 212 4.91 6.62 19.27
CA VAL A 212 5.58 5.45 18.69
C VAL A 212 6.40 5.86 17.49
N SER A 213 5.86 6.74 16.64
CA SER A 213 6.55 7.25 15.46
C SER A 213 7.84 7.99 15.83
N GLU A 214 7.81 8.83 16.86
CA GLU A 214 9.01 9.53 17.36
C GLU A 214 10.09 8.55 17.82
N ARG A 215 9.72 7.42 18.44
CA ARG A 215 10.69 6.38 18.84
C ARG A 215 11.28 5.62 17.65
N VAL A 216 10.52 5.48 16.56
CA VAL A 216 10.94 4.73 15.37
C VAL A 216 11.78 5.57 14.42
N TYR A 217 11.45 6.86 14.27
CA TYR A 217 12.04 7.76 13.27
C TYR A 217 12.80 8.95 13.87
N GLY A 218 12.63 9.24 15.15
CA GLY A 218 13.13 10.47 15.78
C GLY A 218 12.15 11.65 15.67
N PRO A 219 12.54 12.83 16.19
CA PRO A 219 11.69 14.02 16.25
C PRO A 219 11.43 14.67 14.87
N ASP A 220 12.37 14.51 13.93
CA ASP A 220 12.26 15.01 12.55
C ASP A 220 12.24 13.81 11.59
N PRO A 221 11.07 13.15 11.43
CA PRO A 221 11.00 11.87 10.77
C PRO A 221 11.26 11.98 9.26
N VAL A 222 12.33 11.34 8.81
CA VAL A 222 12.66 11.14 7.39
C VAL A 222 12.18 9.76 6.95
N SER A 223 11.59 9.66 5.77
CA SER A 223 11.14 8.36 5.25
C SER A 223 12.33 7.44 4.99
N SER A 224 12.14 6.13 5.16
CA SER A 224 13.20 5.15 4.84
C SER A 224 13.56 5.21 3.37
N VAL A 225 12.59 5.51 2.50
CA VAL A 225 12.78 5.71 1.06
C VAL A 225 13.73 6.88 0.81
N GLU A 226 13.46 8.03 1.41
CA GLU A 226 14.31 9.22 1.28
C GLU A 226 15.72 8.95 1.81
N HIS A 227 15.85 8.35 3.00
CA HIS A 227 17.15 7.97 3.56
C HIS A 227 17.91 7.00 2.64
N TYR A 228 17.23 6.02 2.05
CA TYR A 228 17.82 5.08 1.12
C TYR A 228 18.39 5.79 -0.11
N VAL A 229 17.62 6.70 -0.72
CA VAL A 229 18.05 7.47 -1.90
C VAL A 229 19.22 8.40 -1.58
N GLN A 230 19.26 8.99 -0.39
CA GLN A 230 20.36 9.86 0.05
C GLN A 230 21.67 9.10 0.32
N THR A 231 21.57 7.83 0.72
CA THR A 231 22.73 7.01 1.11
C THR A 231 23.18 6.02 0.03
N ASN A 232 22.34 5.78 -0.99
CA ASN A 232 22.60 4.85 -2.07
C ASN A 232 22.31 5.56 -3.41
N GLU A 233 23.37 6.00 -4.07
CA GLU A 233 23.27 6.65 -5.37
C GLU A 233 22.72 5.67 -6.43
N ALA A 234 21.76 6.15 -7.24
CA ALA A 234 21.25 5.35 -8.35
C ALA A 234 22.35 5.18 -9.41
N PRO A 235 22.53 3.98 -9.99
CA PRO A 235 23.61 3.72 -10.95
C PRO A 235 23.42 4.40 -12.32
N CYS A 236 22.24 4.98 -12.57
CA CYS A 236 21.96 5.82 -13.71
C CYS A 236 20.85 6.83 -13.39
N VAL A 237 20.55 7.73 -14.34
CA VAL A 237 19.52 8.76 -14.18
C VAL A 237 18.13 8.14 -14.11
N VAL A 238 17.43 8.39 -12.99
CA VAL A 238 16.07 7.92 -12.73
C VAL A 238 15.22 9.02 -12.11
N VAL A 239 13.91 8.93 -12.31
CA VAL A 239 12.88 9.80 -11.71
C VAL A 239 12.06 8.98 -10.70
N LEU A 240 11.79 9.54 -9.52
CA LEU A 240 11.16 8.83 -8.39
C LEU A 240 9.79 9.38 -7.97
#